data_AF-A0AAF0HUS6-F1
#
_entry.id   AF-A0AAF0HUS6-F1
#
_cell.length_a   1.000
_cell.length_b   1.000
_cell.length_c   1.000
_cell.angle_alpha   90.00
_cell.angle_beta   90.00
_cell.angle_gamma   90.00
#
_symmetry.space_group_name_H-M   'P 1'
#
loop_
_entity.id
_entity.type
_entity.pdbx_description
1 polymer ?
#
loop_
_entity_poly.entity_id
_entity_poly.type
_entity_poly.pdbx_seq_one_letter_code
_entity_poly.pdbx_strand_id
1 'polypeptide(L)'
;MNSGMTDGVQALTEKEKQTLRLMVRGHDAKSIARSLDLSVHTINERLRDARRKMAVSSSREAARILMEVEGEPDISSPDFLGDREIGADAVPAEADQVGAPIVGVGPAGRRPLILFGVLLMTLVLGLLALAALPDASPAPQSPPAAAQAHNMEVVDAARQWLALIDQDKWEESYRGTGSAFQKLNTVQVWTEVSQKMRGRFGAPMSRSLLSQEELPAPPHGYEVVKFRASYAKQAQAIETVTLDREDGAWRIVGVTIE
;
A
#
# COMPACT_ATOMS: atom_id res chain seq x y z
N MET A 1 -18.61 11.03 -31.66
CA MET A 1 -18.18 10.32 -30.43
C MET A 1 -18.83 10.87 -29.15
N ASN A 2 -19.86 11.74 -29.19
CA ASN A 2 -20.34 12.43 -27.97
C ASN A 2 -21.27 11.61 -27.07
N SER A 3 -21.95 10.57 -27.57
CA SER A 3 -22.93 9.81 -26.78
C SER A 3 -22.31 9.05 -25.60
N GLY A 4 -21.11 8.47 -25.76
CA GLY A 4 -20.44 7.77 -24.65
C GLY A 4 -19.93 8.71 -23.54
N MET A 5 -19.64 9.97 -23.87
CA MET A 5 -19.21 10.97 -22.88
C MET A 5 -20.36 11.42 -21.98
N THR A 6 -21.54 11.63 -22.57
CA THR A 6 -22.74 12.04 -21.83
C THR A 6 -23.28 10.93 -20.93
N ASP A 7 -23.19 9.68 -21.37
CA ASP A 7 -23.63 8.51 -20.59
C ASP A 7 -22.77 8.33 -19.32
N GLY A 8 -21.45 8.52 -19.45
CA GLY A 8 -20.52 8.47 -18.32
C GLY A 8 -20.77 9.57 -17.27
N VAL A 9 -21.19 10.76 -17.71
CA VAL A 9 -21.54 11.89 -16.82
C VAL A 9 -22.88 11.65 -16.10
N GLN A 10 -23.86 11.06 -16.77
CA GLN A 10 -25.15 10.73 -16.16
C GLN A 10 -25.03 9.63 -15.08
N ALA A 11 -24.05 8.73 -15.21
CA ALA A 11 -23.77 7.68 -14.22
C ALA A 11 -23.13 8.19 -12.91
N LEU A 12 -22.67 9.44 -12.88
CA LEU A 12 -22.04 10.05 -11.69
C LEU A 12 -23.09 10.43 -10.64
N THR A 13 -22.74 10.19 -9.37
CA THR A 13 -23.53 10.69 -8.23
C THR A 13 -23.27 12.19 -8.02
N GLU A 14 -24.21 12.90 -7.41
CA GLU A 14 -24.05 14.33 -7.12
C GLU A 14 -22.82 14.64 -6.25
N LYS A 15 -22.45 13.72 -5.35
CA LYS A 15 -21.25 13.84 -4.51
C LYS A 15 -19.96 13.71 -5.32
N GLU A 16 -19.95 12.87 -6.35
CA GLU A 16 -18.82 12.72 -7.28
C GLU A 16 -18.70 13.95 -8.18
N LYS A 17 -19.82 14.45 -8.73
CA LYS A 17 -19.87 15.68 -9.53
C LYS A 17 -19.37 16.88 -8.74
N GLN A 18 -19.81 17.05 -7.48
CA GLN A 18 -19.33 18.11 -6.59
C GLN A 18 -17.81 18.07 -6.40
N THR A 19 -17.24 16.86 -6.25
CA THR A 19 -15.80 16.67 -6.08
C THR A 19 -15.05 17.07 -7.36
N LEU A 20 -15.55 16.67 -8.53
CA LEU A 20 -14.98 17.05 -9.82
C LEU A 20 -15.08 18.57 -10.09
N ARG A 21 -16.19 19.21 -9.72
CA ARG A 21 -16.39 20.67 -9.84
C ARG A 21 -15.37 21.48 -9.03
N LEU A 22 -15.01 21.02 -7.83
CA LEU A 22 -13.96 21.68 -7.03
C LEU A 22 -12.58 21.45 -7.64
N MET A 23 -12.36 20.30 -8.26
CA MET A 23 -11.07 19.99 -8.86
C MET A 23 -10.79 20.78 -10.14
N VAL A 24 -11.81 21.14 -10.94
CA VAL A 24 -11.58 22.07 -12.06
C VAL A 24 -11.27 23.48 -11.58
N ARG A 25 -11.80 23.88 -10.42
CA ARG A 25 -11.46 25.16 -9.76
C ARG A 25 -10.05 25.21 -9.17
N GLY A 26 -9.24 24.16 -9.37
CA GLY A 26 -7.83 24.13 -8.96
C GLY A 26 -7.59 23.56 -7.55
N HIS A 27 -8.62 23.08 -6.87
CA HIS A 27 -8.43 22.41 -5.58
C HIS A 27 -7.75 21.04 -5.74
N ASP A 28 -6.78 20.74 -4.87
CA ASP A 28 -6.20 19.41 -4.71
C ASP A 28 -7.07 18.54 -3.78
N ALA A 29 -6.85 17.22 -3.77
CA ALA A 29 -7.64 16.30 -2.96
C ALA A 29 -7.62 16.65 -1.46
N LYS A 30 -6.52 17.23 -0.95
CA LYS A 30 -6.39 17.67 0.44
C LYS A 30 -7.18 18.94 0.73
N SER A 31 -7.22 19.90 -0.19
CA SER A 31 -8.06 21.09 -0.06
C SER A 31 -9.54 20.74 -0.18
N ILE A 32 -9.91 19.85 -1.10
CA ILE A 32 -11.31 19.39 -1.25
C ILE A 32 -11.80 18.68 0.01
N ALA A 33 -10.96 17.83 0.60
CA ALA A 33 -11.24 17.16 1.86
C ALA A 33 -11.55 18.15 2.98
N ARG A 34 -10.74 19.22 3.11
CA ARG A 34 -10.98 20.29 4.09
C ARG A 34 -12.26 21.08 3.80
N SER A 35 -12.56 21.39 2.53
CA SER A 35 -13.75 22.17 2.19
C SER A 35 -15.06 21.40 2.36
N LEU A 36 -15.02 20.07 2.21
CA LEU A 36 -16.20 19.21 2.33
C LEU A 36 -16.33 18.56 3.72
N ASP A 37 -15.42 18.86 4.65
CA ASP A 37 -15.28 18.21 5.96
C ASP A 37 -15.27 16.67 5.86
N LEU A 38 -14.44 16.16 4.95
CA LEU A 38 -14.29 14.74 4.66
C LEU A 38 -12.83 14.32 4.73
N SER A 39 -12.59 13.01 4.89
CA SER A 39 -11.24 12.48 4.79
C SER A 39 -10.72 12.53 3.35
N VAL A 40 -9.40 12.73 3.19
CA VAL A 40 -8.72 12.67 1.87
C VAL A 40 -8.96 11.32 1.19
N HIS A 41 -9.04 10.24 1.98
CA HIS A 41 -9.34 8.91 1.46
C HIS A 41 -10.74 8.86 0.81
N THR A 42 -11.76 9.43 1.45
CA THR A 42 -13.11 9.52 0.89
C THR A 42 -13.16 10.31 -0.42
N ILE A 43 -12.37 11.39 -0.53
CA ILE A 43 -12.25 12.16 -1.77
C ILE A 43 -11.58 11.35 -2.87
N ASN A 44 -10.52 10.61 -2.55
CA ASN A 44 -9.83 9.75 -3.51
C ASN A 44 -10.71 8.62 -4.03
N GLU A 45 -11.53 8.00 -3.17
CA GLU A 45 -12.51 6.99 -3.59
C GLU A 45 -13.54 7.58 -4.55
N ARG A 46 -14.11 8.75 -4.24
CA ARG A 46 -15.05 9.44 -5.16
C ARG A 46 -14.41 9.76 -6.52
N LEU A 47 -13.16 10.22 -6.53
CA LEU A 47 -12.42 10.50 -7.77
C LEU A 47 -12.10 9.21 -8.56
N ARG A 48 -11.88 8.09 -7.89
CA ARG A 48 -11.67 6.77 -8.52
C ARG A 48 -12.96 6.23 -9.12
N ASP A 49 -14.07 6.34 -8.39
CA ASP A 49 -15.39 5.95 -8.87
C ASP A 49 -15.81 6.78 -10.09
N ALA A 50 -15.58 8.09 -10.05
CA ALA A 50 -15.84 8.97 -11.19
C ALA A 50 -15.03 8.57 -12.43
N ARG A 51 -13.72 8.29 -12.28
CA ARG A 51 -12.88 7.80 -13.39
C ARG A 51 -13.37 6.47 -13.96
N ARG A 52 -13.76 5.53 -13.10
CA ARG A 52 -14.28 4.22 -13.52
C ARG A 52 -15.57 4.36 -14.32
N LYS A 53 -16.48 5.24 -13.90
CA LYS A 53 -17.77 5.50 -14.56
C LYS A 53 -17.61 6.23 -15.89
N MET A 54 -16.68 7.17 -15.95
CA MET A 54 -16.40 7.94 -17.18
C MET A 54 -15.41 7.25 -18.13
N ALA A 55 -14.85 6.10 -17.73
CA ALA A 55 -13.83 5.35 -18.47
C ALA A 55 -12.59 6.19 -18.86
N VAL A 56 -12.17 7.10 -17.98
CA VAL A 56 -11.04 8.02 -18.20
C VAL A 56 -9.86 7.72 -17.28
N SER A 57 -8.66 7.99 -17.78
CA SER A 57 -7.41 7.69 -17.09
C SER A 57 -7.11 8.68 -15.96
N SER A 58 -7.56 9.92 -16.10
CA SER A 58 -7.24 11.02 -15.19
C SER A 58 -8.49 11.67 -14.61
N SER A 59 -8.44 12.00 -13.32
CA SER A 59 -9.53 12.72 -12.67
C SER A 59 -9.65 14.14 -13.26
N ARG A 60 -8.55 14.74 -13.71
CA ARG A 60 -8.59 16.08 -14.34
C ARG A 60 -9.27 16.04 -15.69
N GLU A 61 -9.11 14.94 -16.42
CA GLU A 61 -9.82 14.66 -17.66
C GLU A 61 -11.31 14.46 -17.41
N ALA A 62 -11.68 13.66 -16.38
CA ALA A 62 -13.06 13.49 -15.91
C ALA A 62 -13.73 14.83 -15.58
N ALA A 63 -13.01 15.70 -14.88
CA ALA A 63 -13.51 17.00 -14.45
C ALA A 63 -13.72 17.97 -15.63
N ARG A 64 -12.84 17.92 -16.65
CA ARG A 64 -13.00 18.70 -17.89
C ARG A 64 -14.24 18.25 -18.69
N ILE A 65 -14.42 16.94 -18.85
CA ILE A 65 -15.58 16.37 -19.56
C ILE A 65 -16.87 16.70 -18.82
N LEU A 66 -16.85 16.64 -17.47
CA LEU A 66 -18.00 17.06 -16.67
C LEU A 66 -18.38 18.52 -16.95
N MET A 67 -17.41 19.44 -17.01
CA MET A 67 -17.69 20.85 -17.33
C MET A 67 -18.21 21.06 -18.75
N GLU A 68 -17.68 20.31 -19.72
CA GLU A 68 -18.14 20.37 -21.11
C GLU A 68 -19.60 19.92 -21.25
N VAL A 69 -20.04 18.95 -20.43
CA VAL A 69 -21.42 18.42 -20.45
C VAL A 69 -22.38 19.22 -19.56
N GLU A 70 -21.94 19.67 -18.38
CA GLU A 70 -22.81 20.43 -17.47
C GLU A 70 -23.11 21.83 -17.99
N GLY A 71 -22.23 22.42 -18.81
CA GLY A 71 -22.37 23.77 -19.33
C GLY A 71 -22.29 24.80 -18.21
N GLU A 72 -21.24 25.62 -18.21
CA GLU A 72 -21.00 26.78 -17.32
C GLU A 72 -22.04 27.04 -16.20
N PRO A 73 -21.93 26.39 -15.02
CA PRO A 73 -22.56 26.90 -13.82
C PRO A 73 -21.74 28.11 -13.34
N ASP A 74 -22.18 29.30 -13.77
CA ASP A 74 -21.85 30.64 -13.26
C ASP A 74 -20.38 30.81 -12.79
N ILE A 75 -19.55 31.29 -13.72
CA ILE A 75 -18.14 31.68 -13.50
C ILE A 75 -18.11 32.88 -12.54
N SER A 76 -18.31 32.63 -11.26
CA SER A 76 -17.89 33.55 -10.21
C SER A 76 -16.48 33.15 -9.77
N SER A 77 -15.51 33.77 -10.47
CA SER A 77 -14.10 33.98 -10.13
C SER A 77 -13.20 32.75 -9.94
N PRO A 78 -12.19 32.53 -10.79
CA PRO A 78 -11.08 31.64 -10.44
C PRO A 78 -10.35 32.24 -9.23
N ASP A 79 -10.44 31.57 -8.09
CA ASP A 79 -9.69 31.94 -6.88
C ASP A 79 -8.22 31.57 -7.10
N PHE A 80 -7.51 32.44 -7.82
CA PHE A 80 -6.06 32.38 -7.95
C PHE A 80 -5.46 32.66 -6.57
N LEU A 81 -5.25 31.61 -5.78
CA LEU A 81 -4.31 31.63 -4.67
C LEU A 81 -2.89 31.63 -5.25
N GLY A 82 -2.52 32.75 -5.85
CA GLY A 82 -1.13 33.13 -6.08
C GLY A 82 -0.43 33.35 -4.74
N ASP A 83 0.80 32.87 -4.68
CA ASP A 83 1.85 33.12 -3.67
C ASP A 83 1.38 33.64 -2.30
N ARG A 84 1.31 32.75 -1.31
CA ARG A 84 1.48 33.19 0.08
C ARG A 84 2.93 33.62 0.26
N GLU A 85 3.12 34.94 0.27
CA GLU A 85 4.35 35.59 0.73
C GLU A 85 4.81 35.00 2.06
N ILE A 86 6.08 34.63 2.09
CA ILE A 86 6.80 34.22 3.28
C ILE A 86 7.22 35.49 4.01
N GLY A 87 6.62 35.73 5.17
CA GLY A 87 7.19 36.59 6.22
C GLY A 87 6.57 37.98 6.37
N ALA A 88 5.80 38.16 7.44
CA ALA A 88 5.70 39.44 8.15
C ALA A 88 5.40 39.17 9.63
N ASP A 89 6.27 39.69 10.49
CA ASP A 89 6.20 39.62 11.94
C ASP A 89 4.94 40.27 12.53
N ALA A 90 4.44 39.67 13.61
CA ALA A 90 3.76 40.39 14.69
C ALA A 90 4.33 39.89 16.03
N VAL A 91 4.99 40.81 16.74
CA VAL A 91 5.75 40.68 18.00
C VAL A 91 4.81 41.00 19.20
N PRO A 92 5.16 40.77 20.50
CA PRO A 92 5.64 39.58 21.22
C PRO A 92 4.71 39.20 22.41
N ALA A 93 4.93 38.05 23.03
CA ALA A 93 4.64 37.87 24.46
C ALA A 93 5.85 37.23 25.14
N GLU A 94 6.35 37.92 26.15
CA GLU A 94 7.55 37.64 26.94
C GLU A 94 7.50 36.28 27.64
N ALA A 95 8.62 35.52 27.60
CA ALA A 95 9.30 35.06 28.81
C ALA A 95 10.59 34.28 28.46
N ASP A 96 11.66 34.81 29.04
CA ASP A 96 12.92 34.21 29.48
C ASP A 96 14.01 33.81 28.46
N GLN A 97 15.12 34.52 28.61
CA GLN A 97 16.36 34.41 27.85
C GLN A 97 17.31 33.45 28.55
N VAL A 98 17.78 32.40 27.86
CA VAL A 98 19.11 31.83 28.10
C VAL A 98 19.76 31.42 26.78
N GLY A 99 20.75 32.22 26.38
CA GLY A 99 22.01 31.87 25.68
C GLY A 99 21.98 30.88 24.50
N ALA A 100 22.11 31.41 23.29
CA ALA A 100 22.56 30.65 22.12
C ALA A 100 24.09 30.43 22.13
N PRO A 101 24.57 29.35 21.49
CA PRO A 101 25.80 29.45 20.70
C PRO A 101 25.51 29.25 19.21
N ILE A 102 26.30 30.00 18.46
CA ILE A 102 26.27 30.28 17.04
C ILE A 102 26.96 29.13 16.30
N VAL A 103 26.25 28.37 15.46
CA VAL A 103 26.84 27.61 14.34
C VAL A 103 25.80 27.50 13.23
N GLY A 104 26.09 28.09 12.07
CA GLY A 104 25.32 27.92 10.84
C GLY A 104 25.74 26.66 10.08
N VAL A 105 24.77 25.90 9.58
CA VAL A 105 24.94 24.88 8.51
C VAL A 105 23.66 24.88 7.67
N GLY A 106 23.84 24.86 6.34
CA GLY A 106 22.84 25.08 5.29
C GLY A 106 21.74 24.01 5.10
N PRO A 107 21.13 23.96 3.90
CA PRO A 107 19.73 23.56 3.71
C PRO A 107 19.57 22.04 3.74
N ALA A 108 18.70 21.52 4.61
CA ALA A 108 18.46 20.08 4.74
C ALA A 108 17.02 19.71 4.37
N GLY A 109 16.90 19.13 3.17
CA GLY A 109 16.21 17.86 2.94
C GLY A 109 14.76 17.72 3.40
N ARG A 110 13.84 17.86 2.43
CA ARG A 110 12.49 17.31 2.49
C ARG A 110 12.55 15.84 2.93
N ARG A 111 11.95 15.51 4.08
CA ARG A 111 11.74 14.12 4.50
C ARG A 111 10.51 13.56 3.76
N PRO A 112 10.64 12.55 2.88
CA PRO A 112 9.46 11.84 2.41
C PRO A 112 9.09 10.79 3.46
N LEU A 113 7.99 11.06 4.17
CA LEU A 113 7.24 10.06 4.92
C LEU A 113 6.60 9.10 3.89
N ILE A 114 7.37 8.10 3.43
CA ILE A 114 6.84 6.97 2.65
C ILE A 114 6.82 5.77 3.59
N LEU A 115 5.72 5.65 4.31
CA LEU A 115 5.26 4.40 4.91
C LEU A 115 3.83 4.21 4.41
N PHE A 116 3.54 3.01 3.91
CA PHE A 116 2.24 2.54 3.39
C PHE A 116 1.90 2.90 1.95
N GLY A 117 2.57 2.24 1.02
CA GLY A 117 2.09 2.06 -0.34
C GLY A 117 2.60 0.74 -0.88
N VAL A 118 1.67 -0.15 -1.24
CA VAL A 118 1.85 -1.46 -1.89
C VAL A 118 1.99 -2.67 -0.96
N LEU A 119 0.88 -3.08 -0.33
CA LEU A 119 0.43 -4.48 -0.32
C LEU A 119 -1.01 -4.55 0.21
N LEU A 120 -1.76 -5.59 -0.20
CA LEU A 120 -3.09 -5.99 0.28
C LEU A 120 -4.32 -5.28 -0.33
N MET A 121 -4.52 -5.49 -1.63
CA MET A 121 -5.87 -5.52 -2.24
C MET A 121 -5.98 -6.63 -3.30
N THR A 122 -5.77 -7.88 -2.89
CA THR A 122 -6.37 -9.05 -3.56
C THR A 122 -6.58 -10.14 -2.54
N LEU A 123 -7.80 -10.30 -2.01
CA LEU A 123 -8.61 -11.51 -2.16
C LEU A 123 -9.82 -11.43 -1.21
N VAL A 124 -10.84 -10.70 -1.66
CA VAL A 124 -12.21 -10.94 -1.20
C VAL A 124 -12.77 -12.09 -2.03
N LEU A 125 -13.58 -12.93 -1.37
CA LEU A 125 -14.60 -13.83 -1.90
C LEU A 125 -14.20 -15.31 -2.04
N GLY A 126 -14.77 -16.14 -1.17
CA GLY A 126 -14.84 -17.57 -1.42
C GLY A 126 -15.19 -18.50 -0.26
N LEU A 127 -16.08 -18.16 0.68
CA LEU A 127 -16.68 -19.16 1.58
C LEU A 127 -18.17 -18.85 1.77
N LEU A 128 -19.00 -19.29 0.82
CA LEU A 128 -19.78 -20.55 0.83
C LEU A 128 -21.14 -20.37 1.52
N ALA A 129 -22.12 -19.96 0.72
CA ALA A 129 -23.48 -20.41 0.93
C ALA A 129 -23.52 -21.92 0.61
N LEU A 130 -24.11 -22.74 1.49
CA LEU A 130 -25.28 -23.57 1.17
C LEU A 130 -25.61 -24.49 2.35
N ALA A 131 -26.53 -24.05 3.21
CA ALA A 131 -27.27 -24.92 4.10
C ALA A 131 -28.43 -25.54 3.31
N ALA A 132 -28.25 -26.76 2.82
CA ALA A 132 -29.32 -27.68 2.42
C ALA A 132 -28.72 -29.07 2.18
N LEU A 133 -28.81 -29.95 3.18
CA LEU A 133 -28.59 -31.38 2.99
C LEU A 133 -29.86 -31.99 2.39
N PRO A 134 -29.70 -32.93 1.45
CA PRO A 134 -30.40 -34.20 1.57
C PRO A 134 -29.40 -35.35 1.62
N ASP A 135 -29.77 -36.38 2.40
CA ASP A 135 -29.10 -37.68 2.44
C ASP A 135 -28.84 -38.21 1.03
N ALA A 136 -27.56 -38.37 0.68
CA ALA A 136 -27.14 -39.04 -0.54
C ALA A 136 -26.04 -40.05 -0.20
N SER A 137 -26.27 -41.29 -0.64
CA SER A 137 -25.47 -42.50 -0.56
C SER A 137 -23.94 -42.29 -0.57
N PRO A 138 -23.14 -43.18 0.05
CA PRO A 138 -21.69 -43.05 0.06
C PRO A 138 -21.16 -43.10 -1.37
N ALA A 139 -20.83 -41.93 -1.92
CA ALA A 139 -20.04 -41.82 -3.13
C ALA A 139 -18.65 -42.43 -2.85
N PRO A 140 -18.00 -43.05 -3.86
CA PRO A 140 -16.62 -43.49 -3.73
C PRO A 140 -15.78 -42.31 -3.26
N GLN A 141 -15.11 -42.50 -2.12
CA GLN A 141 -14.18 -41.54 -1.56
C GLN A 141 -13.19 -41.19 -2.66
N SER A 142 -13.20 -39.92 -3.09
CA SER A 142 -12.10 -39.38 -3.88
C SER A 142 -10.82 -39.64 -3.08
N PRO A 143 -9.71 -40.08 -3.72
CA PRO A 143 -8.45 -40.21 -3.01
C PRO A 143 -8.15 -38.90 -2.27
N PRO A 144 -7.52 -38.95 -1.08
CA PRO A 144 -7.15 -37.74 -0.38
C PRO A 144 -6.42 -36.84 -1.38
N ALA A 145 -6.91 -35.61 -1.55
CA ALA A 145 -6.22 -34.60 -2.35
C ALA A 145 -4.76 -34.67 -1.94
N ALA A 146 -3.88 -35.05 -2.88
CA ALA A 146 -2.47 -35.23 -2.59
C ALA A 146 -2.02 -33.99 -1.84
N ALA A 147 -1.60 -34.16 -0.58
CA ALA A 147 -0.96 -33.09 0.16
C ALA A 147 0.17 -32.61 -0.74
N GLN A 148 0.03 -31.40 -1.30
CA GLN A 148 1.06 -30.83 -2.15
C GLN A 148 2.35 -30.86 -1.34
N ALA A 149 3.29 -31.69 -1.79
CA ALA A 149 4.57 -31.82 -1.11
C ALA A 149 5.23 -30.44 -1.12
N HIS A 150 5.59 -29.96 0.07
CA HIS A 150 6.31 -28.70 0.19
C HIS A 150 7.59 -28.78 -0.64
N ASN A 151 7.84 -27.76 -1.47
CA ASN A 151 9.12 -27.61 -2.12
C ASN A 151 10.14 -27.18 -1.07
N MET A 152 10.85 -28.17 -0.52
CA MET A 152 11.80 -27.99 0.57
C MET A 152 12.93 -27.02 0.23
N GLU A 153 13.32 -26.90 -1.04
CA GLU A 153 14.33 -25.94 -1.49
C GLU A 153 13.91 -24.49 -1.19
N VAL A 154 12.65 -24.16 -1.49
CA VAL A 154 12.06 -22.84 -1.23
C VAL A 154 11.97 -22.58 0.28
N VAL A 155 11.50 -23.58 1.04
CA VAL A 155 11.37 -23.48 2.49
C VAL A 155 12.73 -23.25 3.14
N ASP A 156 13.76 -23.96 2.70
CA ASP A 156 15.12 -23.83 3.22
C ASP A 156 15.73 -22.48 2.84
N ALA A 157 15.51 -21.99 1.62
CA ALA A 157 15.93 -20.65 1.20
C ALA A 157 15.28 -19.57 2.09
N ALA A 158 13.97 -19.67 2.34
CA ALA A 158 13.26 -18.75 3.22
C ALA A 158 13.80 -18.79 4.66
N ARG A 159 14.07 -19.97 5.21
CA ARG A 159 14.63 -20.15 6.55
C ARG A 159 16.03 -19.55 6.69
N GLN A 160 16.90 -19.81 5.70
CA GLN A 160 18.26 -19.28 5.70
C GLN A 160 18.25 -17.75 5.66
N TRP A 161 17.38 -17.17 4.84
CA TRP A 161 17.23 -15.73 4.77
C TRP A 161 16.68 -15.12 6.07
N LEU A 162 15.65 -15.73 6.66
CA LEU A 162 15.11 -15.30 7.95
C LEU A 162 16.15 -15.42 9.08
N ALA A 163 17.05 -16.40 9.01
CA ALA A 163 18.14 -16.53 9.99
C ALA A 163 19.12 -15.34 9.92
N LEU A 164 19.29 -14.69 8.76
CA LEU A 164 20.07 -13.45 8.64
C LEU A 164 19.35 -12.30 9.35
N ILE A 165 18.03 -12.20 9.19
CA ILE A 165 17.20 -11.23 9.92
C ILE A 165 17.33 -11.46 11.42
N ASP A 166 17.20 -12.71 11.87
CA ASP A 166 17.28 -13.09 13.29
C ASP A 166 18.63 -12.73 13.94
N GLN A 167 19.70 -12.70 13.15
CA GLN A 167 21.06 -12.30 13.56
C GLN A 167 21.33 -10.79 13.40
N ASP A 168 20.31 -10.01 13.06
CA ASP A 168 20.40 -8.57 12.78
C ASP A 168 21.36 -8.21 11.63
N LYS A 169 21.58 -9.16 10.69
CA LYS A 169 22.43 -8.98 9.51
C LYS A 169 21.64 -8.34 8.37
N TRP A 170 21.33 -7.06 8.54
CA TRP A 170 20.44 -6.31 7.63
C TRP A 170 20.99 -6.18 6.21
N GLU A 171 22.29 -5.91 6.07
CA GLU A 171 22.92 -5.77 4.74
C GLU A 171 23.01 -7.11 4.00
N GLU A 172 23.26 -8.21 4.71
CA GLU A 172 23.28 -9.56 4.12
C GLU A 172 21.87 -10.00 3.71
N SER A 173 20.87 -9.79 4.57
CA SER A 173 19.47 -10.10 4.22
C SER A 173 18.98 -9.26 3.04
N TYR A 174 19.36 -7.98 2.95
CA TYR A 174 19.04 -7.13 1.80
C TYR A 174 19.67 -7.66 0.48
N ARG A 175 20.91 -8.16 0.52
CA ARG A 175 21.55 -8.78 -0.66
C ARG A 175 20.85 -10.07 -1.11
N GLY A 176 20.15 -10.74 -0.20
CA GLY A 176 19.33 -11.92 -0.49
C GLY A 176 17.99 -11.62 -1.17
N THR A 177 17.56 -10.36 -1.25
CA THR A 177 16.29 -10.00 -1.90
C THR A 177 16.42 -9.97 -3.43
N GLY A 178 15.29 -10.02 -4.12
CA GLY A 178 15.21 -9.96 -5.57
C GLY A 178 15.44 -8.56 -6.14
N SER A 179 15.67 -8.52 -7.45
CA SER A 179 15.97 -7.29 -8.19
C SER A 179 14.87 -6.24 -8.07
N ALA A 180 13.60 -6.67 -8.06
CA ALA A 180 12.45 -5.78 -7.89
C ALA A 180 12.45 -5.10 -6.51
N PHE A 181 12.76 -5.86 -5.45
CA PHE A 181 12.87 -5.32 -4.09
C PHE A 181 13.99 -4.28 -3.99
N GLN A 182 15.16 -4.60 -4.57
CA GLN A 182 16.33 -3.73 -4.51
C GLN A 182 16.19 -2.45 -5.34
N LYS A 183 15.37 -2.45 -6.39
CA LYS A 183 15.07 -1.25 -7.18
C LYS A 183 14.16 -0.27 -6.44
N LEU A 184 13.27 -0.78 -5.59
CA LEU A 184 12.25 0.01 -4.90
C LEU A 184 12.67 0.43 -3.49
N ASN A 185 13.74 -0.18 -2.96
CA ASN A 185 14.18 0.01 -1.59
C ASN A 185 15.67 0.30 -1.54
N THR A 186 16.17 0.65 -0.35
CA THR A 186 17.60 0.81 -0.09
C THR A 186 17.98 0.02 1.15
N VAL A 187 19.26 -0.34 1.28
CA VAL A 187 19.76 -1.04 2.46
C VAL A 187 19.54 -0.23 3.74
N GLN A 188 19.59 1.11 3.65
CA GLN A 188 19.34 2.01 4.78
C GLN A 188 17.88 1.92 5.25
N VAL A 189 16.92 2.06 4.33
CA VAL A 189 15.49 1.97 4.65
C VAL A 189 15.13 0.57 5.16
N TRP A 190 15.68 -0.48 4.54
CA TRP A 190 15.51 -1.85 5.01
C TRP A 190 16.00 -2.01 6.46
N THR A 191 17.19 -1.50 6.76
CA THR A 191 17.80 -1.57 8.09
C THR A 191 16.96 -0.84 9.14
N GLU A 192 16.55 0.40 8.85
CA GLU A 192 15.73 1.21 9.76
C GLU A 192 14.40 0.53 10.09
N VAL A 193 13.70 0.01 9.07
CA VAL A 193 12.44 -0.71 9.25
C VAL A 193 12.66 -1.99 10.05
N SER A 194 13.70 -2.77 9.73
CA SER A 194 14.01 -4.02 10.40
C SER A 194 14.32 -3.80 11.89
N GLN A 195 15.09 -2.77 12.22
CA GLN A 195 15.37 -2.38 13.61
C GLN A 195 14.11 -1.96 14.36
N LYS A 196 13.21 -1.19 13.72
CA LYS A 196 11.93 -0.80 14.33
C LYS A 196 11.05 -2.03 14.60
N MET A 197 11.01 -2.98 13.67
CA MET A 197 10.27 -4.23 13.86
C MET A 197 10.91 -5.09 14.95
N ARG A 198 12.23 -5.22 15.00
CA ARG A 198 12.97 -5.88 16.09
C ARG A 198 12.62 -5.26 17.44
N GLY A 199 12.53 -3.93 17.53
CA GLY A 199 12.10 -3.24 18.75
C GLY A 199 10.66 -3.57 19.18
N ARG A 200 9.74 -3.71 18.21
CA ARG A 200 8.32 -4.03 18.43
C ARG A 200 8.10 -5.48 18.86
N PHE A 201 8.63 -6.44 18.12
CA PHE A 201 8.38 -7.87 18.34
C PHE A 201 9.37 -8.50 19.34
N GLY A 202 10.59 -7.96 19.43
CA GLY A 202 11.66 -8.51 20.27
C GLY A 202 12.49 -9.60 19.58
N ALA A 203 13.29 -10.31 20.38
CA ALA A 203 14.12 -11.41 19.88
C ALA A 203 13.24 -12.58 19.39
N PRO A 204 13.66 -13.27 18.31
CA PRO A 204 12.94 -14.44 17.81
C PRO A 204 13.18 -15.62 18.77
N MET A 205 12.13 -16.40 19.04
CA MET A 205 12.21 -17.55 19.95
C MET A 205 12.05 -18.88 19.22
N SER A 206 11.03 -19.01 18.37
CA SER A 206 10.76 -20.24 17.64
C SER A 206 10.07 -19.95 16.31
N ARG A 207 10.31 -20.80 15.30
CA ARG A 207 9.68 -20.71 13.99
C ARG A 207 9.39 -22.10 13.41
N SER A 208 8.14 -22.35 13.04
CA SER A 208 7.71 -23.59 12.38
C SER A 208 6.98 -23.30 11.07
N LEU A 209 7.18 -24.16 10.05
CA LEU A 209 6.48 -24.05 8.78
C LEU A 209 4.96 -24.22 9.01
N LEU A 210 4.16 -23.32 8.45
CA LEU A 210 2.71 -23.37 8.53
C LEU A 210 2.10 -23.82 7.20
N SER A 211 2.47 -23.17 6.10
CA SER A 211 2.03 -23.55 4.75
C SER A 211 3.02 -23.09 3.69
N GLN A 212 2.87 -23.66 2.50
CA GLN A 212 3.50 -23.19 1.27
C GLN A 212 2.44 -23.18 0.18
N GLU A 213 2.39 -22.08 -0.58
CA GLU A 213 1.41 -21.85 -1.64
C GLU A 213 2.14 -21.29 -2.87
N GLU A 214 1.97 -21.92 -4.02
CA GLU A 214 2.42 -21.37 -5.30
C GLU A 214 1.34 -20.43 -5.85
N LEU A 215 1.72 -19.18 -6.15
CA LEU A 215 0.86 -18.19 -6.77
C LEU A 215 1.21 -18.06 -8.26
N PRO A 216 0.32 -18.50 -9.17
CA PRO A 216 0.57 -18.41 -10.59
C PRO A 216 0.54 -16.95 -11.05
N ALA A 217 1.71 -16.42 -11.40
CA ALA A 217 1.89 -15.10 -11.99
C ALA A 217 2.82 -15.22 -13.21
N PRO A 218 2.52 -14.62 -14.36
CA PRO A 218 3.48 -14.55 -15.46
C PRO A 218 4.66 -13.61 -15.10
N PRO A 219 5.90 -13.86 -15.56
CA PRO A 219 6.37 -14.98 -16.38
C PRO A 219 6.71 -16.25 -15.57
N HIS A 220 7.03 -16.10 -14.29
CA HIS A 220 7.30 -17.17 -13.33
C HIS A 220 6.44 -16.91 -12.08
N GLY A 221 5.80 -17.96 -11.57
CA GLY A 221 4.96 -17.86 -10.38
C GLY A 221 5.77 -17.51 -9.13
N TYR A 222 5.07 -17.01 -8.10
CA TYR A 222 5.69 -16.76 -6.79
C TYR A 222 5.47 -17.96 -5.87
N GLU A 223 6.42 -18.18 -4.99
CA GLU A 223 6.27 -19.12 -3.89
C GLU A 223 6.04 -18.34 -2.59
N VAL A 224 4.95 -18.64 -1.90
CA VAL A 224 4.61 -18.01 -0.63
C VAL A 224 4.76 -19.03 0.48
N VAL A 225 5.68 -18.77 1.40
CA VAL A 225 5.93 -19.62 2.56
C VAL A 225 5.47 -18.89 3.81
N LYS A 226 4.57 -19.51 4.57
CA LYS A 226 4.08 -18.98 5.85
C LYS A 226 4.72 -19.75 6.99
N PHE A 227 5.21 -19.02 7.99
CA PHE A 227 5.71 -19.57 9.24
C PHE A 227 4.88 -19.09 10.42
N ARG A 228 4.64 -19.99 11.36
CA ARG A 228 4.24 -19.62 12.71
C ARG A 228 5.49 -19.30 13.52
N ALA A 229 5.59 -18.07 13.99
CA ALA A 229 6.72 -17.59 14.78
C ALA A 229 6.27 -17.16 16.17
N SER A 230 7.19 -17.24 17.12
CA SER A 230 7.05 -16.68 18.46
C SER A 230 8.23 -15.77 18.73
N TYR A 231 7.93 -14.58 19.24
CA TYR A 231 8.87 -13.54 19.60
C TYR A 231 8.72 -13.16 21.06
N ALA A 232 9.78 -12.59 21.64
CA ALA A 232 9.81 -12.22 23.05
C ALA A 232 8.66 -11.29 23.49
N LYS A 233 8.16 -10.41 22.61
CA LYS A 233 7.04 -9.49 22.90
C LYS A 233 5.74 -9.85 22.18
N GLN A 234 5.74 -10.91 21.35
CA GLN A 234 4.56 -11.40 20.63
C GLN A 234 4.66 -12.91 20.45
N ALA A 235 3.92 -13.66 21.28
CA ALA A 235 4.01 -15.12 21.34
C ALA A 235 3.44 -15.84 20.10
N GLN A 236 2.60 -15.16 19.31
CA GLN A 236 2.02 -15.70 18.09
C GLN A 236 2.11 -14.63 17.00
N ALA A 237 2.96 -14.90 16.02
CA ALA A 237 3.08 -14.12 14.81
C ALA A 237 3.03 -15.04 13.59
N ILE A 238 2.49 -14.53 12.49
CA ILE A 238 2.58 -15.20 11.20
C ILE A 238 3.57 -14.41 10.34
N GLU A 239 4.67 -15.06 9.98
CA GLU A 239 5.61 -14.53 9.02
C GLU A 239 5.24 -15.07 7.64
N THR A 240 5.06 -14.17 6.68
CA THR A 240 4.85 -14.56 5.28
C THR A 240 6.06 -14.12 4.48
N VAL A 241 6.71 -15.07 3.81
CA VAL A 241 7.86 -14.82 2.94
C VAL A 241 7.45 -15.16 1.51
N THR A 242 7.65 -14.22 0.59
CA THR A 242 7.38 -14.41 -0.83
C THR A 242 8.68 -14.47 -1.60
N LEU A 243 8.85 -15.52 -2.39
CA LEU A 243 10.04 -15.81 -3.16
C LEU A 243 9.71 -15.83 -4.65
N ASP A 244 10.65 -15.37 -5.45
CA ASP A 244 10.68 -15.51 -6.90
C ASP A 244 11.97 -16.21 -7.31
N ARG A 245 11.97 -16.88 -8.47
CA ARG A 245 13.14 -17.54 -9.02
C ARG A 245 13.80 -16.63 -10.05
N GLU A 246 14.83 -15.91 -9.61
CA GLU A 246 15.65 -15.04 -10.47
C GLU A 246 17.00 -15.72 -10.75
N ASP A 247 17.39 -15.82 -12.03
CA ASP A 247 18.67 -16.41 -12.48
C ASP A 247 18.96 -17.82 -11.92
N GLY A 248 17.90 -18.62 -11.71
CA GLY A 248 17.97 -19.97 -11.17
C GLY A 248 18.08 -20.06 -9.65
N ALA A 249 18.15 -18.93 -8.94
CA ALA A 249 18.20 -18.86 -7.48
C ALA A 249 16.90 -18.30 -6.88
N TRP A 250 16.54 -18.76 -5.68
CA TRP A 250 15.42 -18.21 -4.94
C TRP A 250 15.79 -16.86 -4.31
N ARG A 251 15.01 -15.84 -4.63
CA ARG A 251 15.19 -14.47 -4.14
C ARG A 251 13.95 -14.00 -3.40
N ILE A 252 14.17 -13.29 -2.30
CA ILE A 252 13.05 -12.78 -1.50
C ILE A 252 12.50 -11.51 -2.14
N VAL A 253 11.23 -11.52 -2.51
CA VAL A 253 10.54 -10.37 -3.10
C VAL A 253 9.57 -9.71 -2.11
N GLY A 254 9.28 -10.37 -0.99
CA GLY A 254 8.48 -9.78 0.09
C GLY A 254 8.62 -10.52 1.42
N VAL A 255 8.49 -9.77 2.52
CA VAL A 255 8.29 -10.32 3.86
C VAL A 255 7.27 -9.50 4.63
N THR A 256 6.40 -10.16 5.38
CA THR A 256 5.49 -9.53 6.33
C THR A 256 5.45 -10.32 7.64
N ILE A 257 5.13 -9.62 8.73
CA ILE A 257 4.91 -10.20 10.05
C ILE A 257 3.59 -9.64 10.59
N GLU A 258 2.66 -10.53 10.90
CA GLU A 258 1.32 -10.23 11.46
C GLU A 258 1.19 -10.73 12.89
#